data_AF-A0A819LJU0-F1
#
_entry.id   AF-A0A819LJU0-F1
#
_cell.length_a   1.000
_cell.length_b   1.000
_cell.length_c   1.000
_cell.angle_alpha   90.00
_cell.angle_beta   90.00
_cell.angle_gamma   90.00
#
_symmetry.space_group_name_H-M   'P 1'
#
loop_
_entity.id
_entity.type
_entity.pdbx_description
1 polymer ?
#
loop_
_entity_poly.entity_id
_entity_poly.type
_entity_poly.pdbx_seq_one_letter_code
_entity_poly.pdbx_strand_id
1 'polypeptide(L)'
;LVSISSGLQNHNVSIQLCVQKLGLLIEDSDQNLKYLGLLAMSKILQTSKKYESIRLRALDLLPGMITRKTLMDIVHKLMVHMDKSEGSHYRDELLSKMIEICSQNDYQHRTNFEWYFSILVELTRLEGTKHGNLISLQMLDVAVCVESIRSFAGNQMAAHLVNAHVFIHGSNSTTVAEVLYAATWIYGEFCS
;
A
#
# COMPACT_ATOMS: atom_id res chain seq x y z
N LEU A 1 22.43 -19.70 1.34
CA LEU A 1 21.68 -18.54 0.77
C LEU A 1 20.30 -18.31 1.42
N VAL A 2 19.85 -19.15 2.37
CA VAL A 2 18.55 -18.98 3.08
C VAL A 2 18.68 -18.21 4.41
N SER A 3 19.89 -17.86 4.85
CA SER A 3 20.11 -17.26 6.18
C SER A 3 20.02 -15.73 6.24
N ILE A 4 19.85 -15.04 5.11
CA ILE A 4 19.80 -13.56 5.08
C ILE A 4 18.36 -13.04 5.24
N SER A 5 17.36 -13.85 4.86
CA SER A 5 15.94 -13.48 4.90
C SER A 5 15.35 -13.42 6.31
N SER A 6 15.94 -14.12 7.30
CA SER A 6 15.53 -14.05 8.71
C SER A 6 16.09 -12.82 9.45
N GLY A 7 17.19 -12.24 8.97
CA GLY A 7 17.80 -11.05 9.59
C GLY A 7 16.96 -9.78 9.43
N LEU A 8 16.22 -9.66 8.33
CA LEU A 8 15.43 -8.46 8.00
C LEU A 8 14.20 -8.27 8.90
N GLN A 9 13.61 -9.34 9.43
CA GLN A 9 12.46 -9.24 10.34
C GLN A 9 12.88 -8.91 11.79
N ASN A 10 14.07 -9.34 12.19
CA ASN A 10 14.63 -9.07 13.53
C ASN A 10 15.18 -7.64 13.69
N HIS A 11 15.41 -6.93 12.59
CA HIS A 11 15.88 -5.55 12.63
C HIS A 11 14.86 -4.62 13.31
N ASN A 12 13.57 -4.75 13.03
CA ASN A 12 12.57 -3.83 13.58
C ASN A 12 12.40 -4.00 15.10
N VAL A 13 12.37 -5.25 15.57
CA VAL A 13 12.31 -5.57 17.02
C VAL A 13 13.59 -5.12 17.72
N SER A 14 14.75 -5.33 17.11
CA SER A 14 16.03 -4.89 17.67
C SER A 14 16.16 -3.36 17.69
N ILE A 15 15.65 -2.67 16.66
CA ILE A 15 15.61 -1.21 16.60
C ILE A 15 14.63 -0.66 17.63
N GLN A 16 13.44 -1.25 17.79
CA GLN A 16 12.48 -0.84 18.83
C GLN A 16 13.07 -1.00 20.23
N LEU A 17 13.71 -2.14 20.51
CA LEU A 17 14.39 -2.37 21.79
C LEU A 17 15.55 -1.40 22.01
N CYS A 18 16.29 -1.07 20.95
CA CYS A 18 17.38 -0.10 20.99
C CYS A 18 16.86 1.32 21.25
N VAL A 19 15.77 1.73 20.59
CA VAL A 19 15.09 3.01 20.82
C VAL A 19 14.55 3.09 22.25
N GLN A 20 13.97 2.01 22.77
CA GLN A 20 13.47 1.96 24.15
C GLN A 20 14.61 2.11 25.17
N LYS A 21 15.75 1.41 24.98
CA LYS A 21 16.94 1.59 25.84
C LYS A 21 17.59 2.97 25.69
N LEU A 22 17.59 3.54 24.49
CA LEU A 22 18.08 4.90 24.25
C LEU A 22 17.17 5.96 24.89
N GLY A 23 15.86 5.69 25.02
CA GLY A 23 14.95 6.54 25.78
C GLY A 23 15.38 6.70 27.24
N LEU A 24 15.79 5.61 27.88
CA LEU A 24 16.29 5.62 29.27
C LEU A 24 17.56 6.49 29.42
N LEU A 25 18.42 6.54 28.38
CA LEU A 25 19.62 7.38 28.36
C LEU A 25 19.30 8.88 28.22
N ILE A 26 18.14 9.23 27.65
CA ILE A 26 17.70 10.62 27.46
C ILE A 26 17.04 11.16 28.73
N GLU A 27 16.42 10.28 29.52
CA GLU A 27 15.81 10.61 30.81
C GLU A 27 16.83 10.73 31.96
N ASP A 28 18.07 10.26 31.74
CA ASP A 28 19.15 10.29 32.72
C ASP A 28 19.50 11.73 33.15
N SER A 29 20.01 11.95 34.36
CA SER A 29 20.39 13.29 34.84
C SER A 29 21.72 13.79 34.25
N ASP A 30 22.58 12.90 33.75
CA ASP A 30 23.87 13.23 33.15
C ASP A 30 23.74 13.80 31.72
N GLN A 31 24.27 15.00 31.49
CA GLN A 31 24.20 15.70 30.21
C GLN A 31 24.95 14.99 29.07
N ASN A 32 26.04 14.27 29.36
CA ASN A 32 26.80 13.52 28.37
C ASN A 32 26.04 12.27 27.92
N LEU A 33 25.33 11.60 28.84
CA LEU A 33 24.48 10.45 28.51
C LEU A 33 23.28 10.87 27.66
N LYS A 34 22.66 12.01 27.96
CA LYS A 34 21.62 12.61 27.09
C LYS A 34 22.14 12.88 25.68
N TYR A 35 23.31 13.52 25.59
CA TYR A 35 23.91 13.83 24.30
C TYR A 35 24.21 12.55 23.49
N LEU A 36 24.76 11.52 24.13
CA LEU A 36 25.03 10.23 23.50
C LEU A 36 23.74 9.55 23.02
N GLY A 37 22.69 9.56 23.85
CA GLY A 37 21.37 9.02 23.53
C GLY A 37 20.76 9.69 22.29
N LEU A 38 20.78 11.03 22.25
CA LEU A 38 20.30 11.82 21.11
C LEU A 38 21.13 11.60 19.84
N LEU A 39 22.46 11.53 19.97
CA LEU A 39 23.35 11.26 18.84
C LEU A 39 23.10 9.87 18.23
N ALA A 40 22.92 8.85 19.08
CA ALA A 40 22.60 7.49 18.64
C ALA A 40 21.23 7.43 17.96
N MET A 41 20.19 8.07 18.52
CA MET A 41 18.87 8.18 17.89
C MET A 41 18.95 8.88 16.52
N SER A 42 19.72 9.97 16.41
CA SER A 42 19.93 10.68 15.14
C SER A 42 20.53 9.76 14.07
N LYS A 43 21.56 8.97 14.41
CA LYS A 43 22.16 7.98 13.49
C LYS A 43 21.19 6.87 13.09
N ILE A 44 20.37 6.38 14.01
CA ILE A 44 19.34 5.36 13.72
C ILE A 44 18.31 5.91 12.74
N LEU A 45 17.82 7.14 12.97
CA LEU A 45 16.86 7.81 12.09
C LEU A 45 17.43 8.09 10.69
N GLN A 46 18.71 8.47 10.57
CA GLN A 46 19.35 8.64 9.27
C GLN A 46 19.45 7.31 8.52
N THR A 47 19.74 6.23 9.25
CA THR A 47 19.87 4.89 8.68
C THR A 47 18.51 4.36 8.20
N SER A 48 17.42 4.55 8.96
CA SER A 48 16.08 4.15 8.53
C SER A 48 15.63 4.89 7.27
N LYS A 49 15.87 6.20 7.18
CA LYS A 49 15.61 7.00 5.97
C LYS A 49 16.39 6.50 4.76
N LYS A 50 17.65 6.08 4.94
CA LYS A 50 18.46 5.51 3.85
C LYS A 50 17.90 4.16 3.35
N TYR A 51 17.39 3.31 4.24
CA TYR A 51 16.75 2.06 3.80
C TYR A 51 15.39 2.31 3.12
N GLU A 52 14.64 3.31 3.56
CA GLU A 52 13.42 3.74 2.88
C GLU A 52 13.69 4.26 1.47
N SER A 53 14.74 5.05 1.26
CA SER A 53 15.10 5.52 -0.09
C SER A 53 15.56 4.40 -1.03
N ILE A 54 16.24 3.37 -0.51
CA ILE A 54 16.59 2.17 -1.30
C ILE A 54 15.33 1.40 -1.70
N ARG A 55 14.39 1.21 -0.78
CA ARG A 55 13.12 0.53 -1.06
C ARG A 55 12.32 1.25 -2.14
N LEU A 56 12.20 2.57 -2.05
CA LEU A 56 11.51 3.38 -3.06
C LEU A 56 12.20 3.27 -4.43
N ARG A 57 13.53 3.38 -4.49
CA ARG A 57 14.27 3.23 -5.75
C ARG A 57 14.14 1.85 -6.38
N ALA A 58 13.96 0.80 -5.58
CA ALA A 58 13.71 -0.54 -6.11
C ALA A 58 12.36 -0.66 -6.82
N LEU A 59 11.35 0.14 -6.43
CA LEU A 59 10.05 0.17 -7.09
C LEU A 59 10.14 0.71 -8.52
N ASP A 60 11.07 1.62 -8.80
CA ASP A 60 11.29 2.19 -10.14
C ASP A 60 11.80 1.17 -11.16
N LEU A 61 12.34 0.03 -10.70
CA LEU A 61 12.82 -1.04 -11.57
C LEU A 61 11.69 -1.99 -12.00
N LEU A 62 10.56 -2.00 -11.28
CA LEU A 62 9.47 -2.94 -11.51
C LEU A 62 8.85 -2.81 -12.92
N PRO A 63 8.53 -1.61 -13.44
CA PRO A 63 7.92 -1.46 -14.77
C PRO A 63 8.72 -2.11 -15.91
N GLY A 64 10.04 -2.22 -15.79
CA GLY A 64 10.92 -2.85 -16.77
C GLY A 64 11.08 -4.38 -16.61
N MET A 65 10.65 -4.94 -15.48
CA MET A 65 10.79 -6.37 -15.15
C MET A 65 9.48 -7.15 -15.24
N ILE A 66 8.37 -6.47 -15.57
CA ILE A 66 7.04 -7.06 -15.60
C ILE A 66 6.80 -7.76 -16.93
N THR A 67 6.24 -8.96 -16.81
CA THR A 67 5.73 -9.76 -17.92
C THR A 67 4.35 -10.28 -17.52
N ARG A 68 3.59 -10.80 -18.49
CA ARG A 68 2.29 -11.48 -18.23
C ARG A 68 2.37 -12.56 -17.15
N LYS A 69 3.52 -13.26 -17.04
CA LYS A 69 3.71 -14.34 -16.07
C LYS A 69 4.11 -13.86 -14.69
N THR A 70 4.80 -12.71 -14.60
CA THR A 70 5.37 -12.21 -13.34
C THR A 70 4.49 -11.18 -12.64
N LEU A 71 3.54 -10.56 -13.35
CA LEU A 71 2.71 -9.49 -12.81
C LEU A 71 1.98 -9.89 -11.52
N MET A 72 1.27 -11.02 -11.51
CA MET A 72 0.50 -11.45 -10.34
C MET A 72 1.39 -11.71 -9.13
N ASP A 73 2.54 -12.36 -9.33
CA ASP A 73 3.51 -12.62 -8.25
C ASP A 73 4.11 -11.34 -7.68
N ILE A 74 4.40 -10.36 -8.55
CA ILE A 74 4.94 -9.06 -8.14
C ILE A 74 3.88 -8.31 -7.32
N VAL A 75 2.65 -8.18 -7.82
CA VAL A 75 1.56 -7.50 -7.11
C VAL A 75 1.29 -8.17 -5.77
N HIS A 76 1.24 -9.50 -5.71
CA HIS A 76 1.05 -10.22 -4.45
C HIS A 76 2.18 -9.92 -3.44
N LYS A 77 3.44 -9.88 -3.88
CA LYS A 77 4.56 -9.47 -3.02
C LYS A 77 4.40 -8.02 -2.54
N LEU A 78 3.98 -7.10 -3.40
CA LEU A 78 3.76 -5.70 -3.03
C LEU A 78 2.63 -5.57 -1.99
N MET A 79 1.54 -6.33 -2.11
CA MET A 79 0.47 -6.41 -1.11
C MET A 79 1.01 -6.90 0.25
N VAL A 80 1.81 -7.97 0.27
CA VAL A 80 2.44 -8.47 1.51
C VAL A 80 3.37 -7.43 2.15
N HIS A 81 4.06 -6.62 1.34
CA HIS A 81 4.89 -5.53 1.84
C HIS A 81 4.06 -4.36 2.37
N MET A 82 2.91 -4.08 1.77
CA MET A 82 1.97 -3.04 2.21
C MET A 82 1.41 -3.35 3.61
N ASP A 83 0.98 -4.59 3.85
CA ASP A 83 0.46 -5.01 5.17
C ASP A 83 1.51 -4.84 6.28
N LYS A 84 2.77 -5.18 5.99
CA LYS A 84 3.87 -5.15 6.97
C LYS A 84 4.46 -3.76 7.22
N SER A 85 4.13 -2.76 6.42
CA SER A 85 4.88 -1.51 6.40
C SER A 85 4.19 -0.37 7.15
N GLU A 86 4.59 -0.05 8.37
CA GLU A 86 3.90 0.96 9.22
C GLU A 86 3.88 2.41 8.65
N GLY A 87 4.68 2.72 7.62
CA GLY A 87 4.79 4.08 7.06
C GLY A 87 3.72 4.40 6.01
N SER A 88 2.91 5.43 6.25
CA SER A 88 1.87 5.93 5.32
C SER A 88 2.45 6.30 3.93
N HIS A 89 3.61 6.96 3.88
CA HIS A 89 4.25 7.35 2.61
C HIS A 89 4.67 6.14 1.77
N TYR A 90 5.31 5.14 2.37
CA TYR A 90 5.74 3.95 1.63
C TYR A 90 4.54 3.11 1.14
N ARG A 91 3.47 3.01 1.94
CA ARG A 91 2.21 2.36 1.51
C ARG A 91 1.58 3.07 0.32
N ASP A 92 1.53 4.40 0.35
CA ASP A 92 1.04 5.23 -0.73
C ASP A 92 1.85 5.04 -2.04
N GLU A 93 3.17 4.97 -1.95
CA GLU A 93 4.05 4.69 -3.10
C GLU A 93 3.86 3.26 -3.64
N LEU A 94 3.69 2.26 -2.77
CA LEU A 94 3.39 0.89 -3.18
C LEU A 94 2.05 0.81 -3.91
N LEU A 95 1.02 1.50 -3.43
CA LEU A 95 -0.31 1.55 -4.04
C LEU A 95 -0.22 2.16 -5.44
N SER A 96 0.38 3.34 -5.54
CA SER A 96 0.55 4.05 -6.81
C SER A 96 1.33 3.19 -7.81
N LYS A 97 2.42 2.56 -7.36
CA LYS A 97 3.19 1.65 -8.20
C LYS A 97 2.39 0.43 -8.63
N MET A 98 1.57 -0.16 -7.74
CA MET A 98 0.72 -1.30 -8.07
C MET A 98 -0.30 -0.96 -9.16
N ILE A 99 -0.92 0.22 -9.11
CA ILE A 99 -1.86 0.65 -10.15
C ILE A 99 -1.11 0.91 -11.46
N GLU A 100 0.02 1.62 -11.42
CA GLU A 100 0.87 1.90 -12.59
C GLU A 100 1.29 0.62 -13.34
N ILE A 101 1.81 -0.38 -12.62
CA ILE A 101 2.25 -1.64 -13.24
C ILE A 101 1.11 -2.46 -13.82
N CYS A 102 -0.08 -2.31 -13.24
CA CYS A 102 -1.25 -3.04 -13.62
C CYS A 102 -1.96 -2.41 -14.83
N SER A 103 -1.93 -1.08 -14.97
CA SER A 103 -2.52 -0.33 -16.10
C SER A 103 -1.53 -0.06 -17.24
N GLN A 104 -0.26 -0.45 -17.09
CA GLN A 104 0.79 -0.27 -18.09
C GLN A 104 0.37 -0.73 -19.50
N ASN A 105 0.58 0.14 -20.50
CA ASN A 105 0.30 -0.10 -21.93
C ASN A 105 -1.10 -0.68 -22.18
N ASP A 106 -2.16 0.00 -21.73
CA ASP A 106 -3.56 -0.42 -21.90
C ASP A 106 -3.82 -1.86 -21.43
N TYR A 107 -3.27 -2.22 -20.27
CA TYR A 107 -3.41 -3.56 -19.67
C TYR A 107 -2.73 -4.69 -20.47
N GLN A 108 -1.70 -4.40 -21.28
CA GLN A 108 -0.98 -5.37 -22.12
C GLN A 108 -0.59 -6.69 -21.41
N HIS A 109 -0.28 -6.60 -20.11
CA HIS A 109 0.19 -7.73 -19.31
C HIS A 109 -0.92 -8.46 -18.54
N ARG A 110 -2.17 -8.01 -18.63
CA ARG A 110 -3.28 -8.56 -17.84
C ARG A 110 -4.11 -9.55 -18.64
N THR A 111 -4.43 -10.66 -17.98
CA THR A 111 -5.33 -11.70 -18.50
C THR A 111 -6.55 -11.90 -17.62
N ASN A 112 -6.49 -11.52 -16.34
CA ASN A 112 -7.58 -11.67 -15.39
C ASN A 112 -7.93 -10.31 -14.75
N PHE A 113 -9.04 -9.74 -15.20
CA PHE A 113 -9.54 -8.45 -14.72
C PHE A 113 -10.38 -8.58 -13.43
N GLU A 114 -11.00 -9.74 -13.16
CA GLU A 114 -11.70 -9.99 -11.88
C GLU A 114 -10.71 -10.00 -10.71
N TRP A 115 -9.55 -10.61 -10.91
CA TRP A 115 -8.45 -10.57 -9.94
C TRP A 115 -7.98 -9.14 -9.69
N TYR A 116 -7.75 -8.37 -10.75
CA TYR A 116 -7.31 -6.98 -10.58
C TYR A 116 -8.36 -6.11 -9.90
N PHE A 117 -9.63 -6.26 -10.29
CA PHE A 117 -10.71 -5.53 -9.66
C PHE A 117 -10.82 -5.89 -8.17
N SER A 118 -10.62 -7.17 -7.82
CA SER A 118 -10.51 -7.58 -6.42
C SER A 118 -9.38 -6.85 -5.70
N ILE A 119 -8.18 -6.74 -6.29
CA ILE A 119 -7.07 -5.95 -5.72
C ILE A 119 -7.46 -4.50 -5.51
N LEU A 120 -8.12 -3.84 -6.48
CA LEU A 120 -8.59 -2.46 -6.30
C LEU A 120 -9.52 -2.34 -5.08
N VAL A 121 -10.44 -3.28 -4.90
CA VAL A 121 -11.34 -3.37 -3.73
C VAL A 121 -10.59 -3.68 -2.43
N GLU A 122 -9.41 -4.31 -2.48
CA GLU A 122 -8.57 -4.46 -1.30
C GLU A 122 -7.86 -3.16 -0.93
N LEU A 123 -7.40 -2.41 -1.93
CA LEU A 123 -6.73 -1.12 -1.74
C LEU A 123 -7.65 -0.07 -1.12
N THR A 124 -8.98 -0.14 -1.33
CA THR A 124 -9.94 0.77 -0.69
C THR A 124 -10.02 0.59 0.83
N ARG A 125 -9.60 -0.56 1.35
CA ARG A 125 -9.62 -0.87 2.78
C ARG A 125 -8.41 -0.31 3.54
N LEU A 126 -7.47 0.31 2.83
CA LEU A 126 -6.27 0.88 3.44
C LEU A 126 -6.61 2.18 4.15
N GLU A 127 -6.37 2.21 5.46
CA GLU A 127 -6.55 3.41 6.27
C GLU A 127 -5.44 4.44 6.00
N GLY A 128 -5.82 5.71 5.91
CA GLY A 128 -4.89 6.83 5.83
C GLY A 128 -4.18 7.02 4.47
N THR A 129 -4.62 6.33 3.42
CA THR A 129 -4.15 6.63 2.05
C THR A 129 -4.70 7.98 1.57
N LYS A 130 -3.96 8.62 0.66
CA LYS A 130 -4.40 9.83 -0.06
C LYS A 130 -4.85 9.55 -1.49
N HIS A 131 -4.81 8.29 -1.92
CA HIS A 131 -5.00 7.87 -3.30
C HIS A 131 -6.44 7.44 -3.62
N GLY A 132 -7.44 7.94 -2.88
CA GLY A 132 -8.86 7.63 -3.09
C GLY A 132 -9.30 7.88 -4.53
N ASN A 133 -8.98 9.06 -5.07
CA ASN A 133 -9.28 9.45 -6.44
C ASN A 133 -8.59 8.54 -7.48
N LEU A 134 -7.35 8.14 -7.22
CA LEU A 134 -6.61 7.26 -8.12
C LEU A 134 -7.25 5.86 -8.16
N ILE A 135 -7.66 5.33 -7.00
CA ILE A 135 -8.39 4.06 -6.93
C ILE A 135 -9.76 4.18 -7.62
N SER A 136 -10.52 5.24 -7.34
CA SER A 136 -11.88 5.42 -7.88
C SER A 136 -11.88 5.54 -9.40
N LEU A 137 -10.99 6.34 -9.97
CA LEU A 137 -10.82 6.47 -11.42
C LEU A 137 -10.42 5.14 -12.06
N GLN A 138 -9.49 4.41 -11.44
CA GLN A 138 -9.05 3.12 -11.93
C GLN A 138 -10.16 2.07 -11.89
N MET A 139 -11.02 2.08 -10.85
CA MET A 139 -12.18 1.20 -10.75
C MET A 139 -13.20 1.49 -11.84
N LEU A 140 -13.49 2.77 -12.09
CA LEU A 140 -14.39 3.20 -13.16
C LEU A 140 -13.86 2.80 -14.54
N ASP A 141 -12.57 3.07 -14.81
CA ASP A 141 -11.94 2.75 -16.09
C ASP A 141 -12.04 1.25 -16.40
N VAL A 142 -11.67 0.39 -15.45
CA VAL A 142 -11.74 -1.06 -15.65
C VAL A 142 -13.19 -1.53 -15.83
N ALA A 143 -14.13 -1.01 -15.04
CA ALA A 143 -15.54 -1.42 -15.13
C ALA A 143 -16.19 -1.00 -16.46
N VAL A 144 -15.84 0.17 -16.99
CA VAL A 144 -16.38 0.67 -18.26
C VAL A 144 -15.70 -0.01 -19.45
N CYS A 145 -14.38 -0.08 -19.45
CA CYS A 145 -13.59 -0.57 -20.59
C CYS A 145 -13.62 -2.08 -20.75
N VAL A 146 -13.90 -2.85 -19.69
CA VAL A 146 -13.85 -4.31 -19.72
C VAL A 146 -15.23 -4.91 -19.49
N GLU A 147 -15.92 -5.24 -20.59
CA GLU A 147 -17.27 -5.76 -20.56
C GLU A 147 -17.42 -7.06 -19.77
N SER A 148 -16.43 -7.96 -19.86
CA SER A 148 -16.49 -9.28 -19.23
C SER A 148 -16.55 -9.24 -17.70
N ILE A 149 -16.18 -8.12 -17.06
CA ILE A 149 -16.19 -8.02 -15.59
C ILE A 149 -17.37 -7.24 -15.03
N ARG A 150 -18.23 -6.64 -15.86
CA ARG A 150 -19.26 -5.68 -15.39
C ARG A 150 -20.18 -6.28 -14.33
N SER A 151 -20.67 -7.49 -14.55
CA SER A 151 -21.51 -8.20 -13.56
C SER A 151 -20.75 -8.52 -12.26
N PHE A 152 -19.48 -8.91 -12.37
CA PHE A 152 -18.63 -9.15 -11.21
C PHE A 152 -18.36 -7.85 -10.42
N ALA A 153 -18.03 -6.76 -11.13
CA ALA A 153 -17.76 -5.46 -10.56
C ALA A 153 -18.98 -4.90 -9.83
N GLY A 154 -20.17 -4.97 -10.43
CA GLY A 154 -21.42 -4.57 -9.80
C GLY A 154 -21.68 -5.32 -8.48
N ASN A 155 -21.56 -6.65 -8.49
CA ASN A 155 -21.73 -7.48 -7.29
C ASN A 155 -20.72 -7.15 -6.18
N GLN A 156 -19.44 -6.97 -6.55
CA GLN A 156 -18.39 -6.57 -5.61
C GLN A 156 -18.66 -5.18 -5.02
N MET A 157 -19.15 -4.24 -5.84
CA MET A 157 -19.49 -2.89 -5.38
C MET A 157 -20.71 -2.88 -4.46
N ALA A 158 -21.74 -3.70 -4.75
CA ALA A 158 -22.87 -3.89 -3.85
C ALA A 158 -22.40 -4.34 -2.46
N ALA A 159 -21.54 -5.36 -2.40
CA ALA A 159 -20.99 -5.87 -1.15
C ALA A 159 -20.12 -4.82 -0.43
N HIS A 160 -19.34 -4.03 -1.18
CA HIS A 160 -18.53 -2.96 -0.61
C HIS A 160 -19.40 -1.84 -0.01
N LEU A 161 -20.49 -1.44 -0.69
CA LEU A 161 -21.42 -0.40 -0.24
C LEU A 161 -22.19 -0.81 1.03
N VAL A 162 -22.59 -2.07 1.16
CA VAL A 162 -23.23 -2.57 2.39
C VAL A 162 -22.29 -2.41 3.59
N ASN A 163 -20.99 -2.62 3.37
CA ASN A 163 -19.96 -2.46 4.40
C ASN A 163 -19.40 -1.04 4.50
N ALA A 164 -19.97 -0.06 3.77
CA ALA A 164 -19.47 1.33 3.72
C ALA A 164 -19.35 1.98 5.11
N HIS A 165 -20.25 1.62 6.04
CA HIS A 165 -20.28 2.14 7.40
C HIS A 165 -19.01 1.84 8.21
N VAL A 166 -18.28 0.76 7.88
CA VAL A 166 -17.02 0.39 8.53
C VAL A 166 -15.89 1.34 8.15
N PHE A 167 -15.89 1.85 6.91
CA PHE A 167 -14.80 2.67 6.37
C PHE A 167 -14.89 4.15 6.77
N ILE A 168 -16.07 4.63 7.16
CA ILE A 168 -16.32 6.02 7.55
C ILE A 168 -15.64 6.36 8.89
N HIS A 169 -15.37 5.38 9.76
CA HIS A 169 -14.87 5.61 11.11
C HIS A 169 -13.33 5.65 11.26
N GLY A 170 -12.54 5.49 10.18
CA GLY A 170 -11.08 5.38 10.29
C GLY A 170 -10.26 6.07 9.20
N SER A 171 -10.87 6.63 8.15
CA SER A 171 -10.14 7.15 6.97
C SER A 171 -10.50 8.60 6.65
N ASN A 172 -9.66 9.26 5.84
CA ASN A 172 -9.90 10.64 5.39
C ASN A 172 -11.24 10.68 4.62
N SER A 173 -12.17 11.52 5.09
CA SER A 173 -13.54 11.60 4.57
C SER A 173 -13.61 11.81 3.05
N THR A 174 -12.62 12.50 2.48
CA THR A 174 -12.51 12.74 1.04
C THR A 174 -12.21 11.47 0.25
N THR A 175 -11.25 10.66 0.69
CA THR A 175 -10.86 9.43 0.00
C THR A 175 -11.97 8.39 0.01
N VAL A 176 -12.69 8.28 1.13
CA VAL A 176 -13.86 7.41 1.26
C VAL A 176 -14.97 7.88 0.33
N ALA A 177 -15.22 9.20 0.25
CA ALA A 177 -16.24 9.75 -0.64
C ALA A 177 -15.95 9.47 -2.13
N GLU A 178 -14.70 9.63 -2.57
CA GLU A 178 -14.27 9.37 -3.95
C GLU A 178 -14.48 7.91 -4.36
N VAL A 179 -14.10 6.98 -3.47
CA VAL A 179 -14.27 5.53 -3.70
C VAL A 179 -15.76 5.15 -3.67
N LEU A 180 -16.52 5.68 -2.70
CA LEU A 180 -17.96 5.41 -2.61
C LEU A 180 -18.71 5.95 -3.83
N TYR A 181 -18.31 7.10 -4.37
CA TYR A 181 -18.88 7.63 -5.61
C TYR A 181 -18.67 6.67 -6.79
N ALA A 182 -17.45 6.16 -6.99
CA ALA A 182 -17.21 5.16 -8.03
C ALA A 182 -18.02 3.87 -7.77
N ALA A 183 -18.08 3.42 -6.52
CA ALA A 183 -18.82 2.20 -6.16
C ALA A 183 -20.32 2.32 -6.42
N THR A 184 -20.96 3.45 -6.06
CA THR A 184 -22.39 3.67 -6.32
C THR A 184 -22.67 3.80 -7.81
N TRP A 185 -21.79 4.45 -8.57
CA TRP A 185 -21.93 4.54 -10.02
C TRP A 185 -21.87 3.18 -10.71
N ILE A 186 -20.83 2.38 -10.41
CA ILE A 186 -20.65 1.03 -10.99
C ILE A 186 -21.83 0.12 -10.61
N TYR A 187 -22.28 0.18 -9.35
CA TYR A 187 -23.45 -0.57 -8.90
C TYR A 187 -24.71 -0.16 -9.68
N GLY A 188 -24.97 1.14 -9.82
CA GLY A 188 -26.13 1.67 -10.53
C GLY A 188 -26.16 1.26 -12.00
N GLU A 189 -25.01 1.28 -12.68
CA GLU A 189 -24.92 0.98 -14.12
C GLU A 189 -25.04 -0.52 -14.42
N PHE A 190 -24.45 -1.40 -13.59
CA PHE A 190 -24.29 -2.81 -13.93
C PHE A 190 -25.11 -3.80 -13.09
N CYS A 191 -25.78 -3.36 -12.03
CA CYS A 191 -26.71 -4.19 -11.23
C CYS A 191 -28.19 -3.84 -11.42
N SER A 192 -28.51 -2.82 -12.22
CA SER A 192 -29.90 -2.43 -12.54
C SER A 192 -30.48 -3.17 -13.74
#